data_AF-X0XPM9-F1
#
_entry.id   AF-X0XPM9-F1
#
_cell.length_a   1.000
_cell.length_b   1.000
_cell.length_c   1.000
_cell.angle_alpha   90.00
_cell.angle_beta   90.00
_cell.angle_gamma   90.00
#
_symmetry.space_group_name_H-M   'P 1'
#
loop_
_entity.id
_entity.type
_entity.pdbx_description
1 polymer ?
#
loop_
_entity_poly.entity_id
_entity_poly.type
_entity_poly.pdbx_seq_one_letter_code
_entity_poly.pdbx_strand_id
1 'polypeptide(L)'
;GEPAWLQYNFEYPTEISSARVYWSDDKRFCKSPDSWRILVLDSGEWKPVATHDPYDVVKNAFNTVGFEPVVTTAVRLEVEPETVSYEAGEIGPPAAMFISEHVDWREFGVIEWHVE
;
A
#
# COMPACT_ATOMS: atom_id res chain seq x y z
N GLY A 1 -4.80 -9.66 9.77
CA GLY A 1 -4.12 -8.43 10.24
C GLY A 1 -4.88 -7.23 9.74
N GLU A 2 -4.41 -6.02 10.02
CA GLU A 2 -5.00 -4.77 9.49
C GLU A 2 -4.26 -4.31 8.21
N PRO A 3 -4.87 -3.48 7.36
CA PRO A 3 -4.18 -2.80 6.27
C PRO A 3 -2.98 -2.00 6.78
N ALA A 4 -1.92 -1.95 5.99
CA ALA A 4 -0.78 -1.06 6.21
C ALA A 4 -1.01 0.27 5.51
N TRP A 5 -0.25 1.30 5.90
CA TRP A 5 -0.34 2.59 5.21
C TRP A 5 0.98 3.35 5.22
N LEU A 6 1.16 4.17 4.17
CA LEU A 6 2.14 5.25 4.10
C LEU A 6 1.38 6.57 4.06
N GLN A 7 1.97 7.63 4.62
CA GLN A 7 1.28 8.92 4.75
C GLN A 7 2.21 10.09 4.44
N TYR A 8 1.67 11.07 3.69
CA TYR A 8 2.21 12.41 3.66
C TYR A 8 1.36 13.33 4.55
N ASN A 9 2.04 14.18 5.32
CA ASN A 9 1.45 15.35 5.95
C ASN A 9 2.00 16.58 5.25
N PHE A 10 1.12 17.41 4.71
CA PHE A 10 1.50 18.64 4.03
C PHE A 10 1.66 19.77 5.04
N GLU A 11 2.61 20.67 4.79
CA GLU A 11 2.84 21.84 5.65
C GLU A 11 1.67 22.84 5.58
N TYR A 12 1.02 22.92 4.41
CA TYR A 12 -0.16 23.75 4.15
C TYR A 12 -1.22 22.92 3.42
N PRO A 13 -2.52 23.30 3.48
CA PRO A 13 -3.54 22.68 2.64
C PRO A 13 -3.10 22.66 1.17
N THR A 14 -3.05 21.47 0.59
CA THR A 14 -2.50 21.22 -0.74
C THR A 14 -3.57 20.57 -1.60
N GLU A 15 -3.79 21.13 -2.80
CA GLU A 15 -4.62 20.50 -3.82
C GLU A 15 -3.84 19.36 -4.47
N ILE A 16 -4.46 18.19 -4.53
CA ILE A 16 -3.92 17.00 -5.19
C ILE A 16 -5.00 16.39 -6.08
N SER A 17 -4.61 15.72 -7.16
CA SER A 17 -5.53 15.14 -8.14
C SER A 17 -5.07 13.80 -8.70
N SER A 18 -3.86 13.35 -8.37
CA SER A 18 -3.39 12.04 -8.76
C SER A 18 -2.39 11.45 -7.76
N ALA A 19 -2.22 10.14 -7.83
CA ALA A 19 -1.14 9.44 -7.15
C ALA A 19 -0.59 8.34 -8.04
N ARG A 20 0.70 8.03 -7.89
CA ARG A 20 1.29 6.84 -8.51
C ARG A 20 2.21 6.12 -7.55
N VAL A 21 2.16 4.80 -7.58
CA VAL A 21 2.95 3.91 -6.71
C VAL A 21 3.69 2.89 -7.55
N TYR A 22 4.95 2.66 -7.22
CA TYR A 22 5.77 1.62 -7.81
C TYR A 22 5.85 0.42 -6.87
N TRP A 23 5.18 -0.67 -7.26
CA TRP A 23 5.24 -1.95 -6.55
C TRP A 23 6.48 -2.73 -6.96
N SER A 24 7.35 -3.00 -5.98
CA SER A 24 8.51 -3.87 -6.19
C SER A 24 8.08 -5.33 -6.24
N ASP A 25 8.62 -6.08 -7.19
CA ASP A 25 8.58 -7.54 -7.18
C ASP A 25 9.96 -8.07 -7.54
N ASP A 26 10.73 -8.44 -6.52
CA ASP A 26 12.06 -9.04 -6.65
C ASP A 26 12.01 -10.54 -7.02
N LYS A 27 10.80 -11.07 -7.24
CA LYS A 27 10.46 -12.47 -7.53
C LYS A 27 10.86 -13.46 -6.44
N ARG A 28 11.21 -12.97 -5.24
CA ARG A 28 11.69 -13.79 -4.13
C ARG A 28 10.90 -13.50 -2.87
N PHE A 29 11.07 -12.31 -2.32
CA PHE A 29 10.61 -11.93 -0.98
C PHE A 29 9.76 -10.66 -0.99
N CYS A 30 9.79 -9.86 -2.06
CA CYS A 30 8.86 -8.75 -2.23
C CYS A 30 7.56 -9.26 -2.85
N LYS A 31 6.50 -9.33 -2.04
CA LYS A 31 5.16 -9.60 -2.53
C LYS A 31 4.52 -8.32 -3.06
N SER A 32 3.61 -8.49 -4.01
CA SER A 32 2.68 -7.43 -4.40
C SER A 32 1.54 -7.38 -3.39
N PRO A 33 0.92 -6.21 -3.16
CA PRO A 33 -0.27 -6.15 -2.32
C PRO A 33 -1.46 -6.86 -3.00
N ASP A 34 -2.46 -7.23 -2.20
CA ASP A 34 -3.75 -7.70 -2.68
C ASP A 34 -4.56 -6.53 -3.26
N SER A 35 -4.60 -5.41 -2.54
CA SER A 35 -5.21 -4.17 -3.02
C SER A 35 -4.58 -2.94 -2.38
N TRP A 36 -4.86 -1.78 -2.95
CA TRP A 36 -4.46 -0.50 -2.40
C TRP A 36 -5.48 0.58 -2.78
N ARG A 37 -5.48 1.70 -2.03
CA ARG A 37 -6.27 2.89 -2.35
C ARG A 37 -5.65 4.16 -1.79
N ILE A 38 -6.10 5.30 -2.31
CA ILE A 38 -5.73 6.61 -1.78
C ILE A 38 -6.84 7.13 -0.86
N LEU A 39 -6.44 7.52 0.35
CA LEU A 39 -7.31 8.18 1.32
C LEU A 39 -6.80 9.60 1.57
N VAL A 40 -7.71 10.53 1.81
CA VAL A 40 -7.40 11.89 2.26
C VAL A 40 -8.00 12.14 3.62
N LEU A 41 -7.35 13.01 4.41
CA LEU A 41 -7.87 13.44 5.69
C LEU A 41 -8.92 14.54 5.43
N ASP A 42 -10.16 14.26 5.85
CA ASP A 42 -11.27 15.20 5.81
C ASP A 42 -11.94 15.22 7.19
N SER A 43 -11.95 16.39 7.83
CA SER A 43 -12.64 16.62 9.11
C SER A 43 -12.20 15.65 10.23
N GLY A 44 -10.94 15.19 10.19
CA GLY A 44 -10.38 14.24 11.16
C GLY A 44 -10.57 12.76 10.81
N GLU A 45 -11.26 12.45 9.71
CA GLU A 45 -11.52 11.10 9.24
C GLU A 45 -10.80 10.82 7.92
N TRP A 46 -10.37 9.58 7.72
CA TRP A 46 -9.76 9.15 6.46
C TRP A 46 -10.85 8.68 5.51
N LYS A 47 -10.93 9.33 4.34
CA LYS A 47 -11.93 9.02 3.32
C LYS A 47 -11.27 8.72 1.98
N PRO A 48 -11.78 7.74 1.21
CA PRO A 48 -11.26 7.47 -0.11
C PRO A 48 -11.49 8.66 -1.04
N VAL A 49 -10.54 8.89 -1.95
CA VAL A 49 -10.71 9.85 -3.04
C VAL A 49 -11.77 9.36 -4.03
N ALA A 50 -12.47 10.29 -4.69
CA ALA A 50 -13.42 9.96 -5.74
C ALA A 50 -12.68 9.74 -7.07
N THR A 51 -12.70 8.51 -7.59
CA THR A 51 -12.05 8.13 -8.84
C THR A 51 -12.86 7.12 -9.64
N HIS A 52 -12.65 7.13 -10.96
CA HIS A 52 -13.11 6.09 -11.89
C HIS A 52 -11.97 5.20 -12.40
N ASP A 53 -10.72 5.56 -12.08
CA ASP A 53 -9.54 4.79 -12.48
C ASP A 53 -9.43 3.53 -11.62
N PRO A 54 -8.93 2.42 -12.19
CA PRO A 54 -8.69 1.20 -11.42
C PRO A 54 -7.44 1.34 -10.54
N TYR A 55 -7.47 0.71 -9.36
CA TYR A 55 -6.29 0.53 -8.51
C TYR A 55 -5.52 -0.74 -8.90
N ASP A 56 -4.88 -0.70 -10.08
CA ASP A 56 -4.14 -1.86 -10.58
C ASP A 56 -2.90 -2.19 -9.74
N VAL A 57 -2.49 -3.46 -9.77
CA VAL A 57 -1.29 -3.98 -9.09
C VAL A 57 -0.31 -4.54 -10.13
N VAL A 58 0.13 -3.67 -11.05
CA VAL A 58 1.16 -4.00 -12.04
C VAL A 58 2.52 -3.97 -11.36
N LYS A 59 3.17 -5.14 -11.34
CA LYS A 59 4.50 -5.37 -10.76
C LYS A 59 5.59 -4.66 -11.53
N ASN A 60 6.60 -4.15 -10.82
CA ASN A 60 7.79 -3.52 -11.39
C ASN A 60 7.45 -2.37 -12.36
N ALA A 61 6.39 -1.62 -12.05
CA ALA A 61 5.93 -0.48 -12.81
C ALA A 61 5.20 0.51 -11.90
N PHE A 62 5.04 1.74 -12.39
CA PHE A 62 4.12 2.69 -11.76
C PHE A 62 2.67 2.30 -12.06
N ASN A 63 1.86 2.32 -11.01
CA ASN A 63 0.40 2.23 -11.06
C ASN A 63 -0.14 3.60 -10.68
N THR A 64 -0.84 4.23 -11.62
CA THR A 64 -1.29 5.61 -11.51
C THR A 64 -2.81 5.65 -11.40
N VAL A 65 -3.31 6.51 -10.51
CA VAL A 65 -4.74 6.78 -10.34
C VAL A 65 -4.94 8.29 -10.34
N GLY A 66 -5.72 8.80 -11.27
CA GLY A 66 -6.30 10.14 -11.20
C GLY A 66 -7.59 10.14 -10.40
N PHE A 67 -7.92 11.25 -9.75
CA PHE A 67 -9.14 11.42 -8.97
C PHE A 67 -9.65 12.87 -9.04
N GLU A 68 -10.87 13.11 -8.56
CA GLU A 68 -11.39 14.48 -8.44
C GLU A 68 -10.47 15.33 -7.55
N PRO A 69 -10.04 16.54 -7.98
CA PRO A 69 -9.13 17.36 -7.20
C PRO A 69 -9.66 17.64 -5.79
N VAL A 70 -8.79 17.48 -4.80
CA VAL A 70 -9.13 17.65 -3.38
C VAL A 70 -8.04 18.45 -2.66
N VAL A 71 -8.46 19.45 -1.90
CA VAL A 71 -7.57 20.18 -0.99
C VAL A 71 -7.55 19.48 0.35
N THR A 72 -6.39 18.97 0.77
CA THR A 72 -6.22 18.27 2.05
C THR A 72 -4.92 18.66 2.74
N THR A 73 -4.80 18.34 4.03
CA THR A 73 -3.56 18.47 4.81
C THR A 73 -2.80 17.17 4.94
N ALA A 74 -3.41 16.02 4.59
CA ALA A 74 -2.75 14.73 4.63
C ALA A 74 -3.38 13.73 3.67
N VAL A 75 -2.54 12.86 3.12
CA VAL A 75 -2.92 11.79 2.19
C VAL A 75 -2.28 10.48 2.64
N ARG A 76 -3.01 9.38 2.49
CA ARG A 76 -2.56 8.01 2.77
C ARG A 76 -2.63 7.15 1.53
N LEU A 77 -1.57 6.40 1.31
CA LEU A 77 -1.60 5.15 0.54
C LEU A 77 -1.95 4.04 1.54
N GLU A 78 -3.18 3.55 1.50
CA GLU A 78 -3.59 2.37 2.28
C GLU A 78 -3.41 1.13 1.41
N VAL A 79 -2.81 0.09 1.98
CA VAL A 79 -2.39 -1.12 1.28
C VAL A 79 -2.86 -2.32 2.07
N GLU A 80 -3.54 -3.23 1.39
CA GLU A 80 -3.88 -4.54 1.94
C GLU A 80 -2.84 -5.55 1.44
N PRO A 81 -1.93 -6.05 2.30
CA PRO A 81 -0.99 -7.09 1.91
C PRO A 81 -1.69 -8.44 1.76
N GLU A 82 -1.20 -9.25 0.81
CA GLU A 82 -1.52 -10.67 0.73
C GLU A 82 -1.12 -11.37 2.06
N THR A 83 -1.94 -12.32 2.51
CA THR A 83 -1.62 -13.16 3.67
C THR A 83 -1.06 -14.49 3.20
N VAL A 84 0.13 -14.83 3.69
CA VAL A 84 0.79 -16.11 3.44
C VAL A 84 0.90 -16.85 4.77
N SER A 85 0.27 -18.01 4.85
CA SER A 85 0.33 -18.87 6.04
C SER A 85 1.50 -19.85 5.95
N TYR A 86 2.21 -20.01 7.05
CA TYR A 86 3.32 -20.95 7.21
C TYR A 86 3.02 -21.89 8.37
N GLU A 87 3.22 -23.19 8.18
CA GLU A 87 2.98 -24.19 9.22
C GLU A 87 4.20 -24.40 10.11
N ALA A 88 3.95 -24.82 11.36
CA ALA A 88 5.02 -25.17 12.29
C ALA A 88 5.95 -26.25 11.70
N GLY A 89 7.25 -26.01 11.74
CA GLY A 89 8.27 -26.87 11.16
C GLY A 89 8.67 -26.52 9.72
N GLU A 90 8.02 -25.55 9.08
CA GLU A 90 8.44 -25.02 7.77
C GLU A 90 9.51 -23.92 7.90
N ILE A 91 10.18 -23.61 6.80
CA ILE A 91 10.95 -22.36 6.70
C ILE A 91 9.93 -21.23 6.66
N GLY A 92 10.02 -20.32 7.63
CA GLY A 92 9.05 -19.24 7.77
C GLY A 92 9.22 -18.11 6.74
N PRO A 93 8.71 -16.92 7.07
CA PRO A 93 8.84 -15.71 6.26
C PRO A 93 10.28 -15.38 5.86
N PRO A 94 10.50 -14.43 4.93
CA PRO A 94 11.84 -14.05 4.52
C PRO A 94 12.76 -13.77 5.71
N ALA A 95 13.96 -14.36 5.68
CA ALA A 95 14.97 -14.34 6.75
C ALA A 95 14.61 -15.07 8.06
N ALA A 96 13.45 -15.72 8.18
CA ALA A 96 13.17 -16.66 9.25
C ALA A 96 13.82 -18.02 8.96
N MET A 97 14.33 -18.67 10.01
CA MET A 97 14.68 -20.10 9.98
C MET A 97 13.40 -20.94 10.18
N PHE A 98 13.51 -22.18 10.64
CA PHE A 98 12.35 -23.00 11.01
C PHE A 98 11.49 -22.30 12.05
N ILE A 99 10.17 -22.21 11.79
CA ILE A 99 9.21 -21.67 12.73
C ILE A 99 8.67 -22.79 13.63
N SER A 100 8.51 -22.52 14.92
CA SER A 100 8.01 -23.50 15.90
C SER A 100 6.48 -23.50 16.04
N GLU A 101 5.81 -22.54 15.43
CA GLU A 101 4.37 -22.35 15.47
C GLU A 101 3.86 -21.88 14.11
N HIS A 102 2.56 -22.02 13.90
CA HIS A 102 1.89 -21.50 12.71
C HIS A 102 1.97 -19.97 12.67
N VAL A 103 2.27 -19.40 11.50
CA VAL A 103 2.42 -17.95 11.32
C VAL A 103 1.69 -17.49 10.06
N ASP A 104 0.77 -16.55 10.23
CA ASP A 104 0.25 -15.74 9.14
C ASP A 104 1.16 -14.53 8.92
N TRP A 105 1.75 -14.44 7.75
CA TRP A 105 2.68 -13.37 7.37
C TRP A 105 2.11 -12.48 6.28
N ARG A 106 2.46 -11.20 6.33
CA ARG A 106 1.91 -10.16 5.47
C ARG A 106 2.99 -9.15 5.14
N GLU A 107 3.31 -8.98 3.86
CA GLU A 107 4.36 -8.06 3.40
C GLU A 107 4.07 -7.52 2.00
N PHE A 108 4.67 -6.39 1.66
CA PHE A 108 4.70 -5.85 0.30
C PHE A 108 5.89 -4.90 0.12
N GLY A 109 6.28 -4.66 -1.13
CA GLY A 109 7.36 -3.74 -1.48
C GLY A 109 6.89 -2.49 -2.20
N VAL A 110 7.22 -1.32 -1.64
CA VAL A 110 7.10 -0.01 -2.34
C VAL A 110 8.50 0.51 -2.62
N ILE A 111 8.78 0.86 -3.87
CA ILE A 111 10.02 1.59 -4.21
C ILE A 111 9.79 3.08 -4.09
N GLU A 112 8.68 3.56 -4.65
CA GLU A 112 8.42 4.98 -4.80
C GLU A 112 6.90 5.23 -4.80
N TRP A 113 6.48 6.33 -4.18
CA TRP A 113 5.10 6.79 -4.16
C TRP A 113 5.09 8.30 -4.34
N HIS A 114 4.32 8.79 -5.30
CA HIS A 114 4.18 10.20 -5.63
C HIS A 114 2.72 10.61 -5.52
N VAL A 115 2.49 11.86 -5.13
CA VAL A 115 1.18 12.52 -5.13
C VAL A 115 1.35 13.87 -5.81
N GLU A 116 0.47 14.17 -6.77
CA GLU A 116 0.47 15.38 -7.60
C GLU A 116 -0.92 16.02 -7.63
#